data_AF-A0A0F2Q1R9-F1
#
_entry.id   AF-A0A0F2Q1R9-F1
#
_cell.length_a   1.000
_cell.length_b   1.000
_cell.length_c   1.000
_cell.angle_alpha   90.00
_cell.angle_beta   90.00
_cell.angle_gamma   90.00
#
_symmetry.space_group_name_H-M   'P 1'
#
loop_
_entity.id
_entity.type
_entity.pdbx_description
1 polymer ?
#
loop_
_entity_poly.entity_id
_entity_poly.type
_entity_poly.pdbx_seq_one_letter_code
_entity_poly.pdbx_strand_id
1 'polypeptide(L)'
;MSIIKKVLLVLLFAALLFPNAVVAGEGMELKNFSVDIWPEYDDPRVLVIYQGTFVNAGNSDFSGYVKFNIPKFEIPKEGQISMACEIVNGGNHSCQPYNLEDKGDYVELSWKTTRVIKPGQEYPVFLEFYYLPFTSDPQKSFNY
;
A
#
# COMPACT_ATOMS: atom_id res chain seq x y z
N MET A 1 13.82 -29.76 47.30
CA MET A 1 12.86 -28.87 46.62
C MET A 1 11.45 -29.18 47.16
N SER A 2 10.76 -28.23 47.81
CA SER A 2 9.40 -28.45 48.36
C SER A 2 8.41 -28.85 47.26
N ILE A 3 7.40 -29.67 47.59
CA ILE A 3 6.31 -30.09 46.68
C ILE A 3 5.68 -28.88 45.98
N ILE A 4 5.53 -27.77 46.72
CA ILE A 4 5.00 -26.50 46.21
C ILE A 4 5.83 -25.96 45.04
N LYS A 5 7.17 -26.03 45.14
CA LYS A 5 8.06 -25.56 44.06
C LYS A 5 7.99 -26.45 42.82
N LYS A 6 7.76 -27.76 42.99
CA LYS A 6 7.59 -28.69 41.85
C LYS A 6 6.27 -28.43 41.12
N VAL A 7 5.18 -28.23 41.87
CA VAL A 7 3.87 -27.88 41.30
C VAL A 7 3.94 -26.53 40.55
N LEU A 8 4.60 -25.54 41.14
CA LEU A 8 4.80 -24.24 40.49
C LEU A 8 5.60 -24.35 39.18
N LEU A 9 6.64 -25.19 39.17
CA LEU A 9 7.47 -25.41 37.98
C LEU A 9 6.69 -26.10 36.86
N VAL A 10 5.85 -27.09 37.20
CA VAL A 10 4.99 -27.79 36.23
C VAL A 10 3.94 -26.84 35.65
N LEU A 11 3.34 -25.96 36.46
CA LEU A 11 2.41 -24.94 35.97
C LEU A 11 3.10 -23.91 35.06
N LEU A 12 4.32 -23.49 35.39
CA LEU A 12 5.11 -22.62 34.52
C LEU A 12 5.43 -23.29 33.18
N PHE A 13 5.80 -24.57 33.21
CA PHE A 13 6.08 -25.33 31.99
C PHE A 13 4.82 -25.56 31.15
N ALA A 14 3.67 -25.82 31.78
CA ALA A 14 2.40 -25.97 31.10
C ALA A 14 1.95 -24.66 30.43
N ALA A 15 2.20 -23.50 31.06
CA ALA A 15 1.89 -22.19 30.50
C ALA A 15 2.67 -21.90 29.19
N LEU A 16 3.87 -22.47 29.03
CA LEU A 16 4.70 -22.33 27.83
C LEU A 16 4.26 -23.24 26.66
N LEU A 17 3.38 -24.21 26.92
CA LEU A 17 2.87 -25.14 25.91
C LEU A 17 1.55 -24.68 25.28
N PHE A 18 0.96 -23.58 25.76
CA PHE A 18 -0.19 -22.98 25.08
C PHE A 18 0.32 -22.18 23.87
N PRO A 19 -0.07 -22.55 22.64
CA PRO A 19 0.22 -21.71 21.49
C PRO A 19 -0.45 -20.35 21.73
N ASN A 20 0.33 -19.27 21.63
CA ASN A 20 -0.26 -17.95 21.51
C ASN A 20 -1.15 -17.99 20.27
N ALA A 21 -2.46 -17.81 20.44
CA ALA A 21 -3.33 -17.56 19.32
C ALA A 21 -2.84 -16.27 18.65
N VAL A 22 -2.11 -16.42 17.55
CA VAL A 22 -1.84 -15.31 16.64
C VAL A 22 -3.20 -14.94 16.08
N VAL A 23 -3.75 -13.82 16.54
CA VAL A 23 -4.90 -13.20 15.91
C VAL A 23 -4.43 -12.76 14.53
N ALA A 24 -4.78 -13.55 13.51
CA ALA A 24 -4.65 -13.12 12.12
C ALA A 24 -5.40 -11.79 12.00
N GLY A 25 -4.74 -10.78 11.42
CA GLY A 25 -5.16 -9.38 11.53
C GLY A 25 -6.63 -9.19 11.16
N GLU A 26 -7.44 -8.78 12.13
CA GLU A 26 -8.78 -8.30 11.84
C GLU A 26 -8.64 -7.00 11.02
N GLY A 27 -9.02 -7.01 9.72
CA GLY A 27 -9.02 -5.79 8.94
C GLY A 27 -8.90 -5.94 7.42
N MET A 28 -8.36 -4.90 6.79
CA MET A 28 -8.15 -4.82 5.35
C MET A 28 -6.91 -5.60 4.93
N GLU A 29 -7.05 -6.43 3.91
CA GLU A 29 -5.97 -7.16 3.27
C GLU A 29 -5.83 -6.75 1.80
N LEU A 30 -4.63 -6.92 1.22
CA LEU A 30 -4.40 -6.69 -0.20
C LEU A 30 -4.52 -8.03 -0.95
N LYS A 31 -5.61 -8.19 -1.71
CA LYS A 31 -5.93 -9.42 -2.46
C LYS A 31 -5.01 -9.61 -3.67
N ASN A 32 -4.70 -8.51 -4.35
CA ASN A 32 -3.80 -8.47 -5.50
C ASN A 32 -3.14 -7.09 -5.59
N PHE A 33 -1.98 -7.06 -6.22
CA PHE A 33 -1.24 -5.84 -6.49
C PHE A 33 -0.35 -6.04 -7.71
N SER A 34 -0.34 -5.07 -8.61
CA SER A 34 0.56 -5.00 -9.75
C SER A 34 1.27 -3.65 -9.76
N VAL A 35 2.47 -3.68 -10.33
CA VAL A 35 3.28 -2.50 -10.58
C VAL A 35 3.69 -2.55 -12.04
N ASP A 36 3.25 -1.55 -12.80
CA ASP A 36 3.64 -1.39 -14.20
C ASP A 36 4.55 -0.17 -14.32
N ILE A 37 5.63 -0.30 -15.08
CA ILE A 37 6.65 0.73 -15.28
C ILE A 37 6.81 0.95 -16.78
N TRP A 38 6.47 2.13 -17.26
CA TRP A 38 6.38 2.48 -18.67
C TRP A 38 7.24 3.72 -18.98
N PRO A 39 8.34 3.56 -19.72
CA PRO A 39 8.99 4.69 -20.37
C PRO A 39 8.06 5.28 -21.43
N GLU A 40 7.83 6.58 -21.40
CA GLU A 40 7.06 7.26 -22.42
C GLU A 40 7.91 7.60 -23.64
N TYR A 41 7.28 7.71 -24.82
CA TYR A 41 7.98 8.03 -26.06
C TYR A 41 8.28 9.52 -26.21
N ASP A 42 7.35 10.36 -25.74
CA ASP A 42 7.34 11.82 -25.87
C ASP A 42 7.50 12.56 -24.53
N ASP A 43 7.52 11.83 -23.42
CA ASP A 43 7.84 12.36 -22.09
C ASP A 43 9.16 11.75 -21.58
N PRO A 44 10.15 12.57 -21.13
CA PRO A 44 11.40 12.04 -20.59
C PRO A 44 11.24 11.32 -19.24
N ARG A 45 10.09 11.44 -18.59
CA ARG A 45 9.75 10.74 -17.34
C ARG A 45 9.31 9.31 -17.61
N VAL A 46 9.33 8.51 -16.56
CA VAL A 46 8.80 7.15 -16.53
C VAL A 46 7.48 7.16 -15.78
N LEU A 47 6.45 6.62 -16.42
CA LEU A 47 5.15 6.36 -15.82
C LEU A 47 5.21 5.11 -14.94
N VAL A 48 4.64 5.21 -13.74
CA VAL A 48 4.47 4.09 -12.82
C VAL A 48 3.00 3.99 -12.45
N ILE A 49 2.45 2.79 -12.58
CA ILE A 49 1.08 2.47 -12.21
C ILE A 49 1.11 1.43 -11.10
N TYR A 50 0.50 1.78 -9.97
CA TYR A 50 0.16 0.86 -8.89
C TYR A 50 -1.33 0.55 -8.98
N GLN A 51 -1.65 -0.72 -9.18
CA GLN A 51 -3.04 -1.16 -9.22
C GLN A 51 -3.22 -2.33 -8.25
N GLY A 52 -4.31 -2.34 -7.51
CA GLY A 52 -4.55 -3.41 -6.55
C GLY A 52 -5.99 -3.47 -6.09
N THR A 53 -6.29 -4.51 -5.32
CA THR A 53 -7.61 -4.70 -4.73
C THR A 53 -7.45 -4.97 -3.25
N PHE A 54 -7.93 -4.05 -2.41
CA PHE A 54 -8.10 -4.33 -1.00
C PHE A 54 -9.40 -5.11 -0.77
N VAL A 55 -9.41 -6.00 0.22
CA VAL A 55 -10.60 -6.70 0.70
C VAL A 55 -10.69 -6.56 2.21
N ASN A 56 -11.88 -6.30 2.74
CA ASN A 56 -12.07 -6.36 4.19
C ASN A 56 -12.22 -7.83 4.62
N ALA A 57 -11.12 -8.44 5.07
CA ALA A 57 -11.11 -9.82 5.56
C ALA A 57 -11.54 -9.94 7.04
N GLY A 58 -11.75 -8.81 7.72
CA GLY A 58 -12.20 -8.74 9.11
C GLY A 58 -13.70 -8.96 9.30
N ASN A 59 -14.14 -8.87 10.55
CA ASN A 59 -15.54 -9.08 10.96
C ASN A 59 -16.30 -7.78 11.25
N SER A 60 -15.68 -6.62 11.00
CA SER A 60 -16.25 -5.29 11.26
C SER A 60 -16.15 -4.39 10.03
N ASP A 61 -17.02 -3.40 9.95
CA ASP A 61 -17.02 -2.41 8.88
C ASP A 61 -15.74 -1.55 8.92
N PHE A 62 -15.15 -1.27 7.76
CA PHE A 62 -13.98 -0.39 7.62
C PHE A 62 -14.35 0.95 7.00
N SER A 63 -13.84 2.03 7.59
CA SER A 63 -13.85 3.38 7.04
C SER A 63 -12.56 4.08 7.47
N GLY A 64 -11.70 4.37 6.52
CA GLY A 64 -10.34 4.78 6.84
C GLY A 64 -9.62 5.40 5.65
N TYR A 65 -8.31 5.22 5.61
CA TYR A 65 -7.47 5.78 4.56
C TYR A 65 -6.83 4.67 3.74
N VAL A 66 -6.82 4.86 2.43
CA VAL A 66 -5.92 4.16 1.52
C VAL A 66 -4.59 4.91 1.53
N LYS A 67 -3.48 4.17 1.56
CA LYS A 67 -2.13 4.72 1.64
C LYS A 67 -1.21 4.00 0.66
N PHE A 68 -0.38 4.77 -0.03
CA PHE A 68 0.67 4.28 -0.91
C PHE A 68 1.99 4.92 -0.53
N ASN A 69 3.04 4.10 -0.49
CA ASN A 69 4.40 4.57 -0.32
C ASN A 69 5.02 4.72 -1.71
N ILE A 70 5.28 5.96 -2.10
CA ILE A 70 5.90 6.30 -3.38
C ILE A 70 7.39 6.52 -3.11
N PRO A 71 8.31 5.72 -3.70
CA PRO A 71 9.74 5.91 -3.50
C PRO A 71 10.16 7.32 -3.93
N LYS A 72 11.05 7.93 -3.15
CA LYS A 72 11.51 9.31 -3.39
C LYS A 72 12.65 9.29 -4.42
N PHE A 73 12.33 9.58 -5.68
CA PHE A 73 13.34 9.73 -6.74
C PHE A 73 13.82 11.18 -6.84
N GLU A 74 12.87 12.12 -6.83
CA GLU A 74 12.92 13.53 -6.44
C GLU A 74 11.49 13.82 -5.96
N ILE A 75 11.27 14.71 -4.97
CA ILE A 75 9.89 14.93 -4.43
C ILE A 75 8.94 15.26 -5.59
N PRO A 76 7.79 14.58 -5.71
CA PRO A 76 6.71 15.02 -6.58
C PRO A 76 6.36 16.47 -6.30
N LYS A 77 6.85 17.38 -7.15
CA LYS A 77 6.22 18.69 -7.31
C LYS A 77 4.77 18.44 -7.73
N GLU A 78 3.87 19.39 -7.46
CA GLU A 78 2.52 19.37 -8.02
C GLU A 78 2.58 19.02 -9.53
N GLY A 79 1.81 18.01 -9.95
CA GLY A 79 1.78 17.53 -11.33
C GLY A 79 2.53 16.22 -11.64
N GLN A 80 3.12 15.54 -10.64
CA GLN A 80 3.70 14.19 -10.81
C GLN A 80 2.76 13.04 -10.44
N ILE A 81 1.71 13.30 -9.65
CA ILE A 81 0.60 12.35 -9.47
C ILE A 81 -0.43 12.65 -10.56
N SER A 82 -0.68 11.69 -11.43
CA SER A 82 -1.65 11.81 -12.51
C SER A 82 -3.02 11.32 -12.07
N MET A 83 -3.05 10.17 -11.38
CA MET A 83 -4.29 9.55 -10.90
C MET A 83 -4.11 8.99 -9.49
N ALA A 84 -5.04 9.28 -8.60
CA ALA A 84 -5.15 8.65 -7.28
C ALA A 84 -6.63 8.30 -7.07
N CYS A 85 -7.01 7.07 -7.44
CA CYS A 85 -8.40 6.74 -7.71
C CYS A 85 -8.81 5.41 -7.08
N GLU A 86 -10.11 5.34 -6.79
CA GLU A 86 -10.80 4.07 -6.68
C GLU A 86 -11.27 3.62 -8.07
N ILE A 87 -11.22 2.33 -8.36
CA ILE A 87 -11.87 1.77 -9.55
C ILE A 87 -13.33 1.46 -9.23
N VAL A 88 -14.26 2.05 -9.99
CA VAL A 88 -15.71 1.85 -9.82
C VAL A 88 -16.33 1.30 -11.10
N ASN A 89 -17.50 0.67 -11.00
CA ASN A 89 -18.42 0.31 -12.09
C ASN A 89 -17.76 0.05 -13.47
N GLY A 90 -17.31 -1.19 -13.71
CA GLY A 90 -16.80 -1.60 -15.02
C GLY A 90 -15.40 -1.07 -15.39
N GLY A 91 -14.64 -0.57 -14.41
CA GLY A 91 -13.25 -0.14 -14.61
C GLY A 91 -13.04 1.37 -14.67
N ASN A 92 -14.06 2.18 -14.37
CA ASN A 92 -13.94 3.63 -14.37
C ASN A 92 -13.12 4.14 -13.19
N HIS A 93 -12.32 5.18 -13.42
CA HIS A 93 -11.54 5.84 -12.37
C HIS A 93 -12.39 6.89 -11.63
N SER A 94 -12.60 6.69 -10.33
CA SER A 94 -13.17 7.68 -9.42
C SER A 94 -12.04 8.29 -8.59
N CYS A 95 -11.45 9.39 -9.09
CA CYS A 95 -10.26 9.98 -8.50
C CYS A 95 -10.58 10.85 -7.29
N GLN A 96 -9.73 10.72 -6.27
CA GLN A 96 -9.98 11.25 -4.94
C GLN A 96 -9.02 12.40 -4.63
N PRO A 97 -9.48 13.42 -3.87
CA PRO A 97 -8.55 14.33 -3.20
C PRO A 97 -7.62 13.54 -2.29
N TYR A 98 -6.32 13.77 -2.41
CA TYR A 98 -5.29 13.07 -1.68
C TYR A 98 -4.39 14.05 -0.91
N ASN A 99 -3.70 13.52 0.10
CA ASN A 99 -2.64 14.19 0.82
C ASN A 99 -1.30 13.55 0.47
N LEU A 100 -0.24 14.36 0.46
CA LEU A 100 1.14 13.91 0.36
C LEU A 100 1.87 14.27 1.66
N GLU A 101 2.59 13.31 2.22
CA GLU A 101 3.44 13.52 3.39
C GLU A 101 4.84 12.99 3.12
N ASP A 102 5.87 13.82 3.33
CA ASP A 102 7.26 13.39 3.22
C ASP A 102 7.64 12.54 4.44
N LYS A 103 8.01 11.28 4.23
CA LYS A 103 8.44 10.32 5.26
C LYS A 103 9.94 10.10 5.27
N GLY A 104 10.71 10.97 4.61
CA GLY A 104 12.17 10.84 4.48
C GLY A 104 12.55 10.03 3.25
N ASP A 105 12.42 8.71 3.33
CA ASP A 105 12.82 7.76 2.26
C ASP A 105 11.76 7.59 1.16
N TYR A 106 10.52 7.94 1.46
CA TYR A 106 9.37 7.86 0.55
C TYR A 106 8.40 9.02 0.82
N VAL A 107 7.49 9.24 -0.12
CA VAL A 107 6.32 10.10 0.06
C VAL A 107 5.12 9.20 0.29
N GLU A 108 4.40 9.41 1.39
CA GLU A 108 3.10 8.76 1.61
C GLU A 108 2.03 9.55 0.87
N LEU A 109 1.37 8.90 -0.10
CA LEU A 109 0.12 9.39 -0.67
C LEU A 109 -1.04 8.73 0.06
N SER A 110 -2.02 9.53 0.51
CA SER A 110 -3.19 8.99 1.19
C SER A 110 -4.49 9.67 0.79
N TRP A 111 -5.59 8.90 0.76
CA TRP A 111 -6.95 9.44 0.62
C TRP A 111 -7.93 8.66 1.48
N LYS A 112 -9.06 9.27 1.82
CA LYS A 112 -10.12 8.63 2.61
C LYS A 112 -10.99 7.75 1.72
N THR A 113 -11.32 6.54 2.17
CA THR A 113 -12.21 5.63 1.44
C THR A 113 -13.54 6.32 1.11
N THR A 114 -14.00 6.18 -0.13
CA THR A 114 -15.23 6.81 -0.66
C THR A 114 -16.51 6.26 -0.03
N ARG A 115 -16.43 5.04 0.52
CA ARG A 115 -17.52 4.31 1.15
C ARG A 115 -17.02 3.53 2.35
N VAL A 116 -17.98 3.06 3.17
CA VAL A 116 -17.74 2.00 4.14
C VAL A 116 -17.54 0.68 3.41
N ILE A 117 -16.50 -0.07 3.80
CA ILE A 117 -16.17 -1.38 3.24
C ILE A 117 -16.59 -2.44 4.24
N LYS A 118 -17.66 -3.19 3.93
CA LYS A 118 -18.17 -4.26 4.81
C LYS A 118 -17.28 -5.50 4.74
N PRO A 119 -17.35 -6.41 5.73
CA PRO A 119 -16.71 -7.73 5.64
C PRO A 119 -16.95 -8.43 4.29
N GLY A 120 -15.87 -8.91 3.69
CA GLY A 120 -15.84 -9.55 2.37
C GLY A 120 -15.92 -8.61 1.16
N GLN A 121 -16.09 -7.30 1.35
CA GLN A 121 -16.16 -6.36 0.22
C GLN A 121 -14.78 -5.91 -0.25
N GLU A 122 -14.71 -5.66 -1.56
CA GLU A 122 -13.51 -5.19 -2.24
C GLU A 122 -13.51 -3.67 -2.42
N TYR A 123 -12.29 -3.13 -2.45
CA TYR A 123 -11.98 -1.74 -2.72
C TYR A 123 -10.78 -1.70 -3.68
N PRO A 124 -11.04 -1.77 -4.99
CA PRO A 124 -10.00 -1.70 -6.02
C PRO A 124 -9.48 -0.28 -6.17
N VAL A 125 -8.17 -0.16 -6.33
CA VAL A 125 -7.42 1.10 -6.28
C VAL A 125 -6.48 1.21 -7.46
N PHE A 126 -6.23 2.44 -7.87
CA PHE A 126 -5.35 2.79 -8.98
C PHE A 126 -4.61 4.07 -8.66
N LEU A 127 -3.28 4.02 -8.74
CA LEU A 127 -2.39 5.16 -8.55
C LEU A 127 -1.45 5.23 -9.74
N GLU A 128 -1.45 6.37 -10.42
CA GLU A 128 -0.57 6.68 -11.54
C GLU A 128 0.30 7.87 -11.19
N PHE A 129 1.61 7.73 -11.32
CA PHE A 129 2.56 8.81 -11.07
C PHE A 129 3.78 8.70 -11.99
N TYR A 130 4.46 9.83 -12.18
CA TYR A 130 5.66 9.94 -13.00
C TYR A 130 6.89 10.21 -12.14
N TYR A 131 8.02 9.60 -12.48
CA TYR A 131 9.32 9.99 -11.94
C TYR A 131 10.35 10.18 -13.05
N LEU A 132 11.36 11.02 -12.80
CA LEU A 132 12.45 11.25 -13.74
C LEU A 132 13.65 10.37 -13.34
N PRO A 133 13.97 9.29 -14.08
CA PRO A 133 15.08 8.39 -13.71
C PRO A 133 16.47 8.98 -13.96
N PHE A 134 16.59 9.97 -14.86
CA PHE A 134 17.86 10.55 -15.28
C PHE A 134 17.78 12.07 -15.28
N THR A 135 18.74 12.72 -14.61
CA THR A 135 18.89 14.17 -14.57
C THR A 135 19.81 14.72 -15.67
N SER A 136 20.34 13.86 -16.55
CA SER A 136 21.28 14.25 -17.60
C SER A 136 20.60 14.58 -18.94
N ASP A 137 21.30 15.40 -19.73
CA ASP A 137 20.93 16.01 -21.01
C ASP A 137 20.04 15.11 -21.92
N PRO A 138 18.90 15.60 -22.44
CA PRO A 138 17.97 14.83 -23.28
C PRO A 138 18.58 14.25 -24.57
N GLN A 139 19.78 14.69 -24.96
CA GLN A 139 20.44 14.21 -26.17
C GLN A 139 21.23 12.92 -25.93
N LYS A 140 20.57 11.77 -26.14
CA LYS A 140 21.24 10.47 -26.23
C LYS A 140 21.82 10.30 -27.64
N SER A 141 23.14 10.44 -27.80
CA SER A 141 23.83 10.08 -29.04
C SER A 141 24.30 8.62 -28.95
N PHE A 142 23.98 7.83 -29.98
CA PHE A 142 24.55 6.49 -30.18
C PHE A 142 25.50 6.58 -31.37
N ASN A 143 26.80 6.43 -31.11
CA ASN A 143 27.78 6.27 -32.17
C ASN A 143 27.88 4.78 -32.51
N TYR A 144 27.61 4.43 -33.77
CA TYR A 144 27.88 3.11 -34.34
C TYR A 144 29.18 3.14 -35.14
#